data_AF-A0A7L4PF10-F1
#
_entry.id   AF-A0A7L4PF10-F1
#
_cell.length_a   1.000
_cell.length_b   1.000
_cell.length_c   1.000
_cell.angle_alpha   90.00
_cell.angle_beta   90.00
_cell.angle_gamma   90.00
#
_symmetry.space_group_name_H-M   'P 1'
#
loop_
_entity.id
_entity.type
_entity.pdbx_description
1 polymer ?
#
loop_
_entity_poly.entity_id
_entity_poly.type
_entity_poly.pdbx_seq_one_letter_code
_entity_poly.pdbx_strand_id
1 'polypeptide(L)'
;MSTVHTAAYPDPEHDGRILYAGDCDTSIIKGVVALLVELFSGKTPQEIEELDVDALFAWLHLEDHLSPNRHVGVYAIVDKMKSQARALTD
;
A
#
# COMPACT_ATOMS: atom_id res chain seq x y z
N MET A 1 12.22 14.70 -1.80
CA MET A 1 11.06 13.86 -1.45
C MET A 1 10.82 12.96 -2.63
N SER A 2 10.69 11.64 -2.41
CA SER A 2 10.38 10.69 -3.48
C SER A 2 8.93 10.87 -3.93
N THR A 3 8.69 10.84 -5.23
CA THR A 3 7.32 10.84 -5.80
C THR A 3 6.81 9.40 -5.87
N VAL A 4 5.61 9.17 -5.31
CA VAL A 4 4.96 7.85 -5.27
C VAL A 4 3.56 7.93 -5.90
N HIS A 5 3.31 7.04 -6.85
CA HIS A 5 2.02 6.87 -7.50
C HIS A 5 1.42 5.52 -7.09
N THR A 6 0.13 5.53 -6.76
CA THR A 6 -0.67 4.33 -6.49
C THR A 6 -2.03 4.51 -7.13
N ALA A 7 -2.63 3.42 -7.59
CA ALA A 7 -4.00 3.40 -8.10
C ALA A 7 -4.68 2.10 -7.64
N ALA A 8 -5.91 2.24 -7.15
CA ALA A 8 -6.81 1.14 -6.87
C ALA A 8 -7.81 1.01 -8.03
N TYR A 9 -8.17 -0.22 -8.39
CA TYR A 9 -9.20 -0.49 -9.40
C TYR A 9 -9.89 -1.83 -9.08
N PRO A 10 -11.17 -2.01 -9.48
CA PRO A 10 -11.87 -3.28 -9.26
C PRO A 10 -11.17 -4.44 -9.99
N ASP A 11 -11.17 -5.62 -9.36
CA ASP A 11 -10.72 -6.86 -9.99
C ASP A 11 -11.77 -7.34 -11.01
N PRO A 12 -11.44 -7.44 -12.31
CA PRO A 12 -12.41 -7.85 -13.33
C PRO A 12 -12.81 -9.33 -13.23
N GLU A 13 -12.01 -10.17 -12.57
CA GLU A 13 -12.26 -11.61 -12.43
C GLU A 13 -12.96 -11.95 -11.10
N HIS A 14 -12.89 -11.07 -10.10
CA HIS A 14 -13.43 -11.31 -8.77
C HIS A 14 -14.23 -10.13 -8.23
N ASP A 15 -15.55 -10.27 -8.22
CA ASP A 15 -16.45 -9.21 -7.76
C ASP A 15 -16.17 -8.80 -6.30
N GLY A 16 -16.25 -7.49 -6.03
CA GLY A 16 -15.96 -6.90 -4.73
C GLY A 16 -14.49 -6.92 -4.29
N ARG A 17 -13.55 -7.41 -5.10
CA ARG A 17 -12.10 -7.35 -4.83
C ARG A 17 -11.45 -6.19 -5.57
N ILE A 18 -10.35 -5.70 -5.01
CA ILE A 18 -9.58 -4.56 -5.51
C ILE A 18 -8.17 -5.01 -5.88
N LEU A 19 -7.70 -4.56 -7.03
CA LEU A 19 -6.31 -4.66 -7.47
C LEU A 19 -5.63 -3.31 -7.33
N TYR A 20 -4.31 -3.35 -7.11
CA TYR A 20 -3.48 -2.16 -7.02
C TYR A 20 -2.39 -2.14 -8.07
N ALA A 21 -1.97 -0.94 -8.43
CA ALA A 21 -0.73 -0.69 -9.14
C ALA A 21 0.00 0.47 -8.46
N GLY A 22 1.33 0.47 -8.51
CA GLY A 22 2.12 1.53 -7.91
C GLY A 22 3.52 1.64 -8.49
N ASP A 23 4.07 2.86 -8.42
CA ASP A 23 5.42 3.17 -8.88
C ASP A 23 6.05 4.29 -8.03
N CYS A 24 7.38 4.34 -8.01
CA CYS A 24 8.15 5.37 -7.32
C CYS A 24 9.46 5.69 -8.06
N ASP A 25 9.90 6.95 -7.99
CA ASP A 25 11.14 7.47 -8.56
C ASP A 25 12.44 7.02 -7.85
N THR A 26 12.34 6.31 -6.71
CA THR A 26 13.50 5.85 -5.94
C THR A 26 13.49 4.34 -5.72
N SER A 27 14.60 3.66 -6.01
CA SER A 27 14.69 2.19 -6.03
C SER A 27 14.39 1.51 -4.70
N ILE A 28 14.76 2.10 -3.56
CA ILE A 28 14.47 1.54 -2.23
C ILE A 28 12.97 1.57 -1.96
N ILE A 29 12.32 2.72 -2.18
CA ILE A 29 10.89 2.88 -1.95
C ILE A 29 10.08 2.08 -2.98
N LYS A 30 10.56 1.95 -4.21
CA LYS A 30 9.96 1.08 -5.23
C LYS A 30 9.80 -0.36 -4.75
N GLY A 31 10.79 -0.91 -4.03
CA GLY A 31 10.68 -2.24 -3.42
C GLY A 31 9.54 -2.32 -2.39
N VAL A 32 9.44 -1.32 -1.50
CA VAL A 32 8.36 -1.25 -0.51
C VAL A 32 6.99 -1.10 -1.17
N VAL A 33 6.88 -0.25 -2.20
CA VAL A 33 5.62 -0.06 -2.95
C VAL A 33 5.19 -1.36 -3.64
N ALA A 34 6.12 -2.11 -4.22
CA ALA A 34 5.80 -3.40 -4.83
C ALA A 34 5.23 -4.39 -3.79
N LEU A 35 5.82 -4.48 -2.60
CA LEU A 35 5.32 -5.32 -1.51
C LEU A 35 3.92 -4.88 -1.04
N LEU A 36 3.68 -3.57 -0.94
CA LEU A 36 2.36 -3.05 -0.58
C LEU A 36 1.32 -3.36 -1.65
N VAL A 37 1.66 -3.19 -2.93
CA VAL A 37 0.77 -3.55 -4.05
C VAL A 37 0.39 -5.03 -3.99
N GLU A 38 1.36 -5.91 -3.76
CA GLU A 38 1.11 -7.35 -3.65
C GLU A 38 0.26 -7.69 -2.42
N LEU A 39 0.53 -7.07 -1.27
CA LEU A 39 -0.22 -7.31 -0.04
C LEU A 39 -1.69 -6.86 -0.14
N PHE A 40 -1.95 -5.71 -0.76
CA PHE A 40 -3.28 -5.09 -0.83
C PHE A 40 -4.12 -5.65 -1.97
N SER A 41 -3.50 -6.11 -3.06
CA SER A 41 -4.24 -6.62 -4.22
C SER A 41 -4.99 -7.91 -3.90
N GLY A 42 -6.15 -8.08 -4.55
CA GLY A 42 -7.04 -9.22 -4.37
C GLY A 42 -7.81 -9.20 -3.06
N LYS A 43 -7.84 -8.08 -2.33
CA LYS A 43 -8.61 -7.92 -1.10
C LYS A 43 -9.90 -7.15 -1.32
N THR A 44 -10.87 -7.42 -0.46
CA THR A 44 -12.08 -6.60 -0.32
C THR A 44 -11.74 -5.29 0.39
N PRO A 45 -12.58 -4.24 0.23
CA PRO A 45 -12.43 -2.97 0.95
C PRO A 45 -12.32 -3.15 2.47
N GLN A 46 -13.09 -4.09 3.04
CA GLN A 46 -13.06 -4.37 4.48
C GLN A 46 -11.73 -5.00 4.90
N GLU A 47 -11.26 -6.03 4.18
CA GLU A 47 -9.94 -6.65 4.45
C GLU A 47 -8.81 -5.63 4.33
N ILE A 48 -8.90 -4.67 3.40
CA ILE A 48 -7.93 -3.58 3.24
C ILE A 48 -7.92 -2.65 4.45
N GLU A 49 -9.09 -2.31 4.99
CA GLU A 49 -9.19 -1.43 6.17
C GLU A 49 -8.62 -2.11 7.42
N GLU A 50 -8.87 -3.41 7.56
CA GLU A 50 -8.42 -4.26 8.68
C GLU A 50 -6.92 -4.59 8.63
N LEU A 51 -6.20 -4.26 7.56
CA LEU A 51 -4.75 -4.47 7.49
C LEU A 51 -4.01 -3.70 8.59
N ASP A 52 -3.28 -4.46 9.40
CA ASP A 52 -2.37 -3.96 10.43
C ASP A 52 -1.04 -3.55 9.80
N VAL A 53 -0.86 -2.23 9.68
CA VAL A 53 0.33 -1.62 9.08
C VAL A 53 1.53 -1.73 10.02
N ASP A 54 1.29 -1.68 11.33
CA ASP A 54 2.37 -1.75 12.32
C ASP A 54 2.98 -3.16 12.33
N ALA A 55 2.13 -4.19 12.26
CA ALA A 55 2.57 -5.58 12.10
C ALA A 55 3.37 -5.80 10.81
N LEU A 56 2.99 -5.15 9.70
CA LEU A 56 3.72 -5.23 8.44
C LEU A 56 5.13 -4.61 8.56
N PHE A 57 5.24 -3.45 9.19
CA PHE A 57 6.54 -2.78 9.38
C PHE A 57 7.47 -3.60 10.27
N ALA A 58 6.93 -4.15 11.36
CA ALA A 58 7.66 -5.05 12.25
C ALA A 58 8.13 -6.30 11.50
N TRP A 59 7.27 -6.93 10.70
CA TRP A 59 7.63 -8.12 9.93
C TRP A 59 8.77 -7.83 8.93
N LEU A 60 8.68 -6.71 8.22
CA LEU A 60 9.70 -6.30 7.24
C LEU A 60 10.99 -5.75 7.87
N HIS A 61 11.06 -5.63 9.21
CA HIS A 61 12.17 -4.97 9.93
C HIS A 61 12.53 -3.61 9.30
N LEU A 62 11.52 -2.89 8.79
CA LEU A 62 11.75 -1.63 8.08
C LEU A 62 12.30 -0.56 9.02
N GLU A 63 12.02 -0.67 10.31
CA GLU A 63 12.59 0.19 11.36
C GLU A 63 14.11 0.15 11.49
N ASP A 64 14.73 -0.98 11.16
CA ASP A 64 16.18 -1.12 11.20
C ASP A 64 16.87 -0.58 9.94
N HIS A 65 16.10 -0.30 8.89
CA HIS A 65 16.61 -0.01 7.54
C HIS A 65 16.12 1.31 6.95
N LEU A 66 15.08 1.92 7.53
CA LEU A 66 14.52 3.19 7.10
C LEU A 66 14.87 4.30 8.09
N SER A 67 15.23 5.46 7.55
CA SER A 67 15.30 6.66 8.38
C SER A 67 13.90 7.08 8.83
N PRO A 68 13.77 7.87 9.92
CA PRO A 68 12.46 8.32 10.42
C PRO A 68 11.57 8.97 9.34
N ASN A 69 12.15 9.73 8.42
CA ASN A 69 11.41 10.34 7.31
C ASN A 69 10.86 9.32 6.30
N ARG A 70 11.54 8.19 6.12
CA ARG A 70 11.09 7.13 5.21
C ARG A 70 9.96 6.30 5.82
N HIS A 71 9.97 6.11 7.15
CA HIS A 71 8.84 5.51 7.86
C HIS A 71 7.55 6.30 7.65
N VAL A 72 7.58 7.61 7.91
CA VAL A 72 6.41 8.49 7.72
C VAL A 72 5.90 8.41 6.28
N GLY A 73 6.79 8.29 5.30
CA GLY A 73 6.42 8.13 3.90
C GLY A 73 5.65 6.84 3.63
N VAL A 74 6.02 5.72 4.23
CA VAL A 74 5.35 4.42 4.00
C VAL A 74 3.95 4.40 4.63
N TYR A 75 3.77 4.94 5.83
CA TYR A 75 2.42 5.11 6.42
C TYR A 75 1.51 5.95 5.52
N ALA A 76 2.03 7.06 4.98
CA ALA A 76 1.26 7.91 4.06
C ALA A 76 0.85 7.18 2.77
N ILE A 77 1.68 6.25 2.25
CA ILE A 77 1.33 5.42 1.09
C ILE A 77 0.19 4.47 1.45
N VAL A 78 0.27 3.83 2.62
CA VAL A 78 -0.78 2.91 3.07
C VAL A 78 -2.11 3.63 3.27
N ASP A 79 -2.12 4.78 3.95
CA ASP A 79 -3.32 5.58 4.15
C ASP A 79 -3.95 6.01 2.82
N LYS A 80 -3.11 6.39 1.84
CA LYS A 80 -3.55 6.70 0.48
C LYS A 80 -4.20 5.48 -0.19
N MET A 81 -3.60 4.29 -0.08
CA MET A 81 -4.17 3.07 -0.65
C MET A 81 -5.51 2.70 0.00
N LYS A 82 -5.64 2.80 1.33
CA LYS A 82 -6.92 2.60 2.04
C LYS A 82 -7.97 3.63 1.63
N SER A 83 -7.58 4.90 1.47
CA SER A 83 -8.48 5.95 0.97
C SER A 83 -8.96 5.67 -0.46
N GLN A 84 -8.09 5.20 -1.34
CA GLN A 84 -8.47 4.79 -2.70
C GLN A 84 -9.44 3.60 -2.70
N ALA A 85 -9.27 2.64 -1.77
CA ALA A 85 -10.20 1.52 -1.61
C ALA A 85 -11.61 2.01 -1.27
N ARG A 86 -11.72 2.90 -0.28
CA ARG A 86 -12.99 3.48 0.18
C ARG A 86 -13.74 4.16 -0.96
N ALA A 87 -13.03 4.90 -1.80
CA ALA A 87 -13.60 5.62 -2.93
C ALA A 87 -14.14 4.72 -4.06
N LEU A 88 -13.83 3.42 -4.05
CA LEU A 88 -14.40 2.45 -5.00
C LEU A 88 -15.68 1.77 -4.46
N THR A 89 -16.00 1.98 -3.18
CA THR A 89 -17.19 1.45 -2.51
C THR A 89 -18.35 2.42 -2.40
N ASP A 90 -18.09 3.73 -2.60
CA ASP A 90 -19.10 4.80 -2.66
C ASP A 90 -19.62 5.00 -4.09
#